data_AF-A0A2E6MNX8-F1
#
_entry.id   AF-A0A2E6MNX8-F1
#
_cell.length_a   1.000
_cell.length_b   1.000
_cell.length_c   1.000
_cell.angle_alpha   90.00
_cell.angle_beta   90.00
_cell.angle_gamma   90.00
#
_symmetry.space_group_name_H-M   'P 1'
#
loop_
_entity.id
_entity.type
_entity.pdbx_description
1 polymer ?
#
loop_
_entity_poly.entity_id
_entity_poly.type
_entity_poly.pdbx_seq_one_letter_code
_entity_poly.pdbx_strand_id
1 'polypeptide(L)'
;MSTPSSSSVLSILSCLVLVSGLAWAGSQDGAAVGSVPLFALCLGFAILLQWVAFIPAYAARTERYFDLMGSLTYLSVIAIGIGFKPEPDLRSTLLAGLVTIWASRLGTFLFRRVRAEGKDGRFDAIKQSFGRFLFAWTLQGVWVCFTAGAALAVITSNRAVPMEWIGWLGLLIWSLGFLIEVVADRQKSRFRQESINKKQFISSGLWAWSRHPNYFGEIVLWIGVALIAAPVLQGWQFITLLSPVFVTILLTMGSGIPMLEERADNTWGGQADYEEYKASTPVLLPRTPR
;
A
#
# COMPACT_ATOMS: atom_id res chain seq x y z
N MET A 1 -26.94 11.40 -15.55
CA MET A 1 -26.13 10.92 -14.42
C MET A 1 -26.69 9.57 -13.99
N SER A 2 -25.96 8.46 -14.18
CA SER A 2 -26.38 7.17 -13.62
C SER A 2 -26.34 7.27 -12.10
N THR A 3 -27.47 7.10 -11.43
CA THR A 3 -27.54 7.04 -9.97
C THR A 3 -26.55 5.98 -9.46
N PRO A 4 -25.79 6.24 -8.38
CA PRO A 4 -24.94 5.22 -7.81
C PRO A 4 -25.80 4.03 -7.39
N SER A 5 -25.40 2.80 -7.72
CA SER A 5 -26.11 1.62 -7.23
C SER A 5 -26.09 1.63 -5.70
N SER A 6 -27.20 1.26 -5.06
CA SER A 6 -27.32 1.28 -3.58
C SER A 6 -26.19 0.51 -2.88
N SER A 7 -25.65 -0.52 -3.55
CA SER A 7 -24.47 -1.28 -3.11
C SER A 7 -23.17 -0.44 -3.05
N SER A 8 -22.95 0.47 -4.00
CA SER A 8 -21.73 1.32 -4.00
C SER A 8 -21.77 2.35 -2.87
N VAL A 9 -22.95 2.94 -2.61
CA VAL A 9 -23.13 3.88 -1.50
C VAL A 9 -22.87 3.21 -0.16
N LEU A 10 -23.45 2.03 0.06
CA LEU A 10 -23.23 1.26 1.28
C LEU A 10 -21.74 0.92 1.47
N SER A 11 -21.05 0.53 0.40
CA SER A 11 -19.62 0.20 0.46
C SER A 11 -18.75 1.42 0.82
N ILE A 12 -19.06 2.61 0.27
CA ILE A 12 -18.37 3.86 0.62
C ILE A 12 -18.64 4.22 2.08
N LEU A 13 -19.88 4.12 2.55
CA LEU A 13 -20.22 4.39 3.95
C LEU A 13 -19.46 3.45 4.90
N SER A 14 -19.37 2.16 4.58
CA SER A 14 -18.57 1.21 5.34
C SER A 14 -17.09 1.60 5.40
N CYS A 15 -16.51 2.04 4.28
CA CYS A 15 -15.13 2.57 4.26
C CYS A 15 -14.96 3.77 5.20
N LEU A 16 -15.91 4.71 5.18
CA LEU A 16 -15.86 5.91 6.04
C LEU A 16 -16.01 5.56 7.52
N VAL A 17 -16.87 4.61 7.87
CA VAL A 17 -17.00 4.10 9.24
C VAL A 17 -15.68 3.47 9.71
N LEU A 18 -15.05 2.65 8.88
CA LEU A 18 -13.76 2.03 9.22
C LEU A 18 -12.65 3.07 9.43
N VAL A 19 -12.55 4.07 8.55
CA VAL A 19 -11.56 5.15 8.67
C VAL A 19 -11.87 6.02 9.90
N SER A 20 -13.13 6.27 10.22
CA SER A 20 -13.53 7.03 11.40
C SER A 20 -13.20 6.28 12.69
N GLY A 21 -13.41 4.96 12.73
CA GLY A 21 -13.02 4.11 13.86
C GLY A 21 -11.50 4.10 14.06
N LEU A 22 -10.74 3.98 12.97
CA LEU A 22 -9.28 4.08 13.02
C LEU A 22 -8.83 5.47 13.48
N ALA A 23 -9.46 6.54 12.98
CA ALA A 23 -9.18 7.91 13.36
C ALA A 23 -9.42 8.15 14.85
N TRP A 24 -10.54 7.66 15.39
CA TRP A 24 -10.83 7.73 16.82
C TRP A 24 -9.79 6.97 17.65
N ALA A 25 -9.44 5.75 17.24
CA ALA A 25 -8.48 4.91 17.95
C ALA A 25 -7.05 5.50 17.94
N GLY A 26 -6.57 5.93 16.78
CA GLY A 26 -5.21 6.46 16.61
C GLY A 26 -5.02 7.89 17.15
N SER A 27 -6.10 8.63 17.38
CA SER A 27 -6.05 10.01 17.89
C SER A 27 -5.88 10.12 19.41
N GLN A 28 -5.98 9.01 20.14
CA GLN A 28 -5.88 9.02 21.61
C GLN A 28 -4.55 9.59 22.06
N ASP A 29 -4.58 10.60 22.94
CA ASP A 29 -3.41 11.26 23.53
C ASP A 29 -2.36 11.76 22.50
N GLY A 30 -2.79 11.97 21.25
CA GLY A 30 -1.97 12.46 20.16
C GLY A 30 -1.89 13.99 20.09
N ALA A 31 -1.01 14.49 19.22
CA ALA A 31 -0.93 15.90 18.87
C ALA A 31 -2.24 16.38 18.23
N ALA A 32 -2.54 17.67 18.37
CA ALA A 32 -3.72 18.30 17.80
C ALA A 32 -3.36 19.63 17.13
N VAL A 33 -4.11 19.99 16.09
CA VAL A 33 -4.08 21.31 15.47
C VAL A 33 -5.37 22.02 15.88
N GLY A 34 -5.24 22.96 16.82
CA GLY A 34 -6.40 23.53 17.50
C GLY A 34 -7.15 22.44 18.28
N SER A 35 -8.44 22.25 17.99
CA SER A 35 -9.28 21.23 18.62
C SER A 35 -9.35 19.89 17.87
N VAL A 36 -8.64 19.76 16.74
CA VAL A 36 -8.73 18.59 15.87
C VAL A 36 -7.48 17.72 16.06
N PRO A 37 -7.62 16.43 16.42
CA PRO A 37 -6.49 15.52 16.50
C PRO A 37 -5.76 15.41 15.16
N LEU A 38 -4.43 15.54 15.19
CA LEU A 38 -3.60 15.55 13.97
C LEU A 38 -3.67 14.22 13.21
N PHE A 39 -3.79 13.09 13.94
CA PHE A 39 -4.01 11.77 13.33
C PHE A 39 -5.30 11.73 12.50
N ALA A 40 -6.43 12.12 13.11
CA ALA A 40 -7.72 12.20 12.41
C ALA A 40 -7.68 13.17 11.22
N LEU A 41 -6.98 14.31 11.37
CA LEU A 41 -6.79 15.27 10.29
C LEU A 41 -6.06 14.64 9.10
N CYS A 42 -4.98 13.88 9.34
CA CYS A 42 -4.24 13.18 8.30
C CYS A 42 -5.13 12.16 7.55
N LEU A 43 -5.92 11.37 8.26
CA LEU A 43 -6.81 10.37 7.67
C LEU A 43 -7.96 11.02 6.87
N GLY A 44 -8.56 12.08 7.42
CA GLY A 44 -9.58 12.86 6.72
C GLY A 44 -9.03 13.51 5.44
N PHE A 45 -7.81 14.08 5.53
CA PHE A 45 -7.11 14.64 4.38
C PHE A 45 -6.82 13.57 3.31
N ALA A 46 -6.46 12.35 3.71
CA ALA A 46 -6.23 11.25 2.78
C ALA A 46 -7.48 10.94 1.94
N ILE A 47 -8.64 10.82 2.59
CA ILE A 47 -9.92 10.57 1.90
C ILE A 47 -10.30 11.76 1.00
N LEU A 48 -10.17 12.98 1.52
CA LEU A 48 -10.49 14.19 0.77
C LEU A 48 -9.65 14.30 -0.50
N LEU A 49 -8.35 14.02 -0.42
CA LEU A 49 -7.46 14.09 -1.58
C LEU A 49 -7.85 13.09 -2.67
N GLN A 50 -8.31 11.88 -2.29
CA GLN A 50 -8.82 10.91 -3.27
C GLN A 50 -10.12 11.37 -3.92
N TRP A 51 -11.03 11.97 -3.16
CA TRP A 51 -12.28 12.49 -3.71
C TRP A 51 -12.06 13.69 -4.63
N VAL A 52 -11.11 14.57 -4.29
CA VAL A 52 -10.70 15.68 -5.17
C VAL A 52 -10.09 15.13 -6.46
N ALA A 53 -9.22 14.13 -6.38
CA ALA A 53 -8.62 13.50 -7.56
C ALA A 53 -9.62 12.71 -8.41
N PHE A 54 -10.65 12.14 -7.80
CA PHE A 54 -11.73 11.45 -8.49
C PHE A 54 -12.51 12.37 -9.45
N ILE A 55 -12.70 13.65 -9.12
CA ILE A 55 -13.50 14.59 -9.93
C ILE A 55 -12.97 14.70 -11.37
N PRO A 56 -11.71 15.12 -11.61
CA PRO A 56 -11.15 15.14 -12.96
C PRO A 56 -11.02 13.75 -13.56
N ALA A 57 -10.86 12.69 -12.74
CA ALA A 57 -10.68 11.32 -13.23
C ALA A 57 -11.96 10.79 -13.85
N TYR A 58 -13.08 11.04 -13.18
CA TYR A 58 -14.41 10.68 -13.65
C TYR A 58 -14.81 11.51 -14.87
N ALA A 59 -14.53 12.82 -14.86
CA ALA A 59 -14.80 13.68 -15.99
C ALA A 59 -14.05 13.22 -17.26
N ALA A 60 -12.78 12.85 -17.12
CA ALA A 60 -11.94 12.37 -18.22
C ALA A 60 -12.01 10.85 -18.46
N ARG A 61 -12.79 10.10 -17.67
CA ARG A 61 -12.90 8.62 -17.72
C ARG A 61 -11.54 7.92 -17.74
N THR A 62 -10.63 8.38 -16.89
CA THR A 62 -9.24 7.93 -16.90
C THR A 62 -8.74 7.51 -15.52
N GLU A 63 -7.98 6.42 -15.50
CA GLU A 63 -7.29 5.87 -14.34
C GLU A 63 -5.79 6.19 -14.31
N ARG A 64 -5.29 6.94 -15.31
CA ARG A 64 -3.84 7.10 -15.58
C ARG A 64 -3.00 7.62 -14.42
N TYR A 65 -3.59 8.39 -13.52
CA TYR A 65 -2.91 8.99 -12.38
C TYR A 65 -3.39 8.41 -11.04
N PHE A 66 -4.20 7.34 -11.05
CA PHE A 66 -4.69 6.69 -9.83
C PHE A 66 -3.52 6.29 -8.91
N ASP A 67 -2.55 5.54 -9.42
CA ASP A 67 -1.39 5.09 -8.63
C ASP A 67 -0.49 6.26 -8.17
N LEU A 68 -0.37 7.31 -9.00
CA LEU A 68 0.37 8.53 -8.65
C LEU A 68 -0.29 9.25 -7.48
N MET A 69 -1.61 9.40 -7.51
CA MET A 69 -2.37 10.06 -6.44
C MET A 69 -2.30 9.28 -5.13
N GLY A 70 -2.37 7.95 -5.16
CA GLY A 70 -2.15 7.14 -3.95
C GLY A 70 -0.80 7.45 -3.29
N SER A 71 0.26 7.56 -4.10
CA SER A 71 1.61 7.86 -3.60
C SER A 71 1.74 9.31 -3.11
N LEU A 72 1.16 10.27 -3.82
CA LEU A 72 1.08 11.66 -3.37
C LEU A 72 0.31 11.80 -2.05
N THR A 73 -0.72 10.99 -1.84
CA THR A 73 -1.47 10.98 -0.58
C THR A 73 -0.59 10.51 0.57
N TYR A 74 0.17 9.41 0.42
CA TYR A 74 1.16 8.99 1.44
C TYR A 74 2.13 10.13 1.77
N LEU A 75 2.75 10.72 0.74
CA LEU A 75 3.72 11.79 0.94
C LEU A 75 3.11 13.01 1.64
N SER A 76 1.88 13.37 1.27
CA SER A 76 1.18 14.51 1.87
C SER A 76 0.82 14.26 3.33
N VAL A 77 0.27 13.10 3.68
CA VAL A 77 -0.11 12.83 5.08
C VAL A 77 1.11 12.68 5.98
N ILE A 78 2.22 12.12 5.48
CA ILE A 78 3.48 12.05 6.22
C ILE A 78 4.07 13.46 6.42
N ALA A 79 4.05 14.30 5.38
CA ALA A 79 4.51 15.68 5.47
C ALA A 79 3.66 16.53 6.45
N ILE A 80 2.34 16.39 6.42
CA ILE A 80 1.43 17.04 7.37
C ILE A 80 1.71 16.53 8.79
N GLY A 81 1.78 15.21 8.99
CA GLY A 81 2.03 14.62 10.29
C GLY A 81 3.33 15.12 10.92
N ILE A 82 4.44 15.07 10.19
CA ILE A 82 5.74 15.50 10.73
C ILE A 82 5.84 17.03 10.84
N GLY A 83 5.23 17.78 9.93
CA GLY A 83 5.27 19.25 9.91
C GLY A 83 4.47 19.90 11.03
N PHE A 84 3.42 19.23 11.52
CA PHE A 84 2.61 19.69 12.65
C PHE A 84 2.90 18.95 13.97
N LYS A 85 3.86 18.04 14.00
CA LYS A 85 4.35 17.44 15.26
C LYS A 85 5.16 18.50 16.01
N PRO A 86 4.82 18.84 17.27
CA PRO A 86 5.52 19.91 18.00
C PRO A 86 7.02 19.69 18.15
N GLU A 87 7.42 18.46 18.48
CA GLU A 87 8.82 18.08 18.70
C GLU A 87 9.13 16.77 17.97
N PRO A 88 9.68 16.83 16.73
CA PRO A 88 10.11 15.65 16.00
C PRO A 88 11.24 14.89 16.70
N ASP A 89 10.93 13.67 17.12
CA ASP A 89 11.89 12.73 17.69
C ASP A 89 12.45 11.77 16.63
N LEU A 90 13.60 11.14 16.93
CA LEU A 90 14.29 10.21 16.03
C LEU A 90 13.37 9.13 15.44
N ARG A 91 12.46 8.57 16.23
CA ARG A 91 11.57 7.49 15.78
C ARG A 91 10.51 8.01 14.81
N SER A 92 9.90 9.16 15.11
CA SER A 92 8.95 9.81 14.20
C SER A 92 9.59 10.22 12.88
N THR A 93 10.79 10.80 12.91
CA THR A 93 11.55 11.19 11.71
C THR A 93 11.98 9.97 10.90
N LEU A 94 12.42 8.89 11.56
CA LEU A 94 12.76 7.64 10.90
C LEU A 94 11.54 7.08 10.17
N LEU A 95 10.41 6.90 10.86
CA LEU A 95 9.17 6.38 10.27
C LEU A 95 8.69 7.22 9.09
N ALA A 96 8.73 8.55 9.22
CA ALA A 96 8.41 9.46 8.12
C ALA A 96 9.33 9.21 6.91
N GLY A 97 10.65 9.14 7.13
CA GLY A 97 11.63 8.83 6.09
C GLY A 97 11.39 7.48 5.40
N LEU A 98 11.15 6.42 6.18
CA LEU A 98 10.89 5.08 5.66
C LEU A 98 9.64 5.04 4.75
N VAL A 99 8.53 5.61 5.21
CA VAL A 99 7.29 5.66 4.41
C VAL A 99 7.47 6.55 3.18
N THR A 100 8.16 7.68 3.30
CA THR A 100 8.47 8.57 2.16
C THR A 100 9.32 7.88 1.11
N ILE A 101 10.37 7.14 1.51
CA ILE A 101 11.24 6.37 0.59
C ILE A 101 10.41 5.32 -0.15
N TRP A 102 9.61 4.55 0.58
CA TRP A 102 8.77 3.51 -0.01
C TRP A 102 7.71 4.09 -0.96
N ALA A 103 6.96 5.10 -0.54
CA ALA A 103 5.91 5.72 -1.35
C ALA A 103 6.46 6.37 -2.62
N SER A 104 7.61 7.06 -2.52
CA SER A 104 8.27 7.67 -3.67
C SER A 104 8.71 6.62 -4.70
N ARG A 105 9.28 5.51 -4.22
CA ARG A 105 9.73 4.39 -5.06
C ARG A 105 8.56 3.69 -5.72
N LEU A 106 7.57 3.26 -4.94
CA LEU A 106 6.41 2.52 -5.44
C LEU A 106 5.59 3.38 -6.42
N GLY A 107 5.34 4.64 -6.07
CA GLY A 107 4.63 5.58 -6.93
C GLY A 107 5.32 5.84 -8.26
N THR A 108 6.64 6.06 -8.23
CA THR A 108 7.42 6.24 -9.46
C THR A 108 7.39 4.99 -10.32
N PHE A 109 7.51 3.81 -9.71
CA PHE A 109 7.47 2.53 -10.42
C PHE A 109 6.11 2.29 -11.09
N LEU A 110 5.02 2.41 -10.34
CA LEU A 110 3.66 2.20 -10.84
C LEU A 110 3.28 3.23 -11.91
N PHE A 111 3.60 4.50 -11.69
CA PHE A 111 3.32 5.56 -12.67
C PHE A 111 4.07 5.34 -14.00
N ARG A 112 5.35 4.95 -13.94
CA ARG A 112 6.12 4.59 -15.14
C ARG A 112 5.51 3.41 -15.88
N ARG A 113 5.02 2.39 -15.15
CA ARG A 113 4.34 1.22 -15.73
C ARG A 113 3.05 1.62 -16.45
N VAL A 114 2.17 2.38 -15.79
CA VAL A 114 0.89 2.81 -16.39
C VAL A 114 1.13 3.68 -17.62
N ARG A 115 2.16 4.55 -17.62
CA ARG A 115 2.55 5.32 -18.80
C ARG A 115 3.04 4.45 -19.96
N ALA A 116 3.74 3.35 -19.68
CA ALA A 116 4.25 2.43 -20.70
C ALA A 116 3.14 1.52 -21.27
N GLU A 117 2.23 1.04 -20.43
CA GLU A 117 1.12 0.15 -20.82
C GLU A 117 -0.09 0.94 -21.37
N GLY A 118 -0.17 2.24 -21.10
CA GLY A 118 -1.16 3.19 -21.64
C GLY A 118 -2.52 3.17 -20.94
N LYS A 119 -2.91 2.03 -20.33
CA LYS A 119 -4.13 1.85 -19.55
C LYS A 119 -3.98 0.73 -18.51
N ASP A 120 -4.84 0.75 -17.50
CA ASP A 120 -5.03 -0.37 -16.57
C ASP A 120 -6.40 -1.01 -16.79
N GLY A 121 -6.40 -2.22 -17.37
CA GLY A 121 -7.62 -2.94 -17.74
C GLY A 121 -8.57 -3.22 -16.57
N ARG A 122 -8.08 -3.20 -15.32
CA ARG A 122 -8.92 -3.36 -14.12
C ARG A 122 -10.00 -2.28 -14.00
N PHE A 123 -9.74 -1.08 -14.53
CA PHE A 123 -10.63 0.07 -14.41
C PHE A 123 -11.61 0.20 -15.58
N ASP A 124 -11.45 -0.56 -16.67
CA ASP A 124 -12.24 -0.39 -17.89
C ASP A 124 -13.76 -0.50 -17.64
N ALA A 125 -14.19 -1.44 -16.79
CA ALA A 125 -15.59 -1.59 -16.39
C ALA A 125 -16.02 -0.64 -15.25
N ILE A 126 -15.07 -0.18 -14.43
CA ILE A 126 -15.35 0.59 -13.21
C ILE A 126 -15.52 2.08 -13.53
N LYS A 127 -14.65 2.63 -14.37
CA LYS A 127 -14.57 4.08 -14.67
C LYS A 127 -15.81 4.66 -15.37
N GLN A 128 -16.68 3.80 -15.88
CA GLN A 128 -17.96 4.20 -16.48
C GLN A 128 -19.04 4.48 -15.42
N SER A 129 -18.98 3.85 -14.25
CA SER A 129 -19.96 4.02 -13.17
C SER A 129 -19.45 5.00 -12.13
N PHE A 130 -20.25 6.02 -11.81
CA PHE A 130 -19.90 7.01 -10.78
C PHE A 130 -19.64 6.34 -9.43
N GLY A 131 -20.60 5.53 -8.96
CA GLY A 131 -20.53 4.89 -7.65
C GLY A 131 -19.36 3.91 -7.53
N ARG A 132 -19.16 3.04 -8.54
CA ARG A 132 -18.06 2.07 -8.51
C ARG A 132 -16.69 2.73 -8.62
N PHE A 133 -16.57 3.78 -9.42
CA PHE A 133 -15.29 4.49 -9.54
C PHE A 133 -14.98 5.30 -8.29
N LEU A 134 -15.95 6.05 -7.73
CA LEU A 134 -15.77 6.74 -6.45
C LEU A 134 -15.41 5.76 -5.33
N PHE A 135 -16.01 4.57 -5.32
CA PHE A 135 -15.64 3.52 -4.38
C PHE A 135 -14.16 3.08 -4.53
N ALA A 136 -13.65 2.92 -5.76
CA ALA A 136 -12.24 2.59 -5.98
C ALA A 136 -11.29 3.68 -5.44
N TRP A 137 -11.61 4.96 -5.66
CA TRP A 137 -10.85 6.08 -5.08
C TRP A 137 -10.96 6.14 -3.56
N THR A 138 -12.14 5.86 -3.00
CA THR A 138 -12.33 5.77 -1.55
C THR A 138 -11.50 4.63 -0.96
N LEU A 139 -11.49 3.47 -1.60
CA LEU A 139 -10.71 2.31 -1.18
C LEU A 139 -9.20 2.60 -1.23
N GLN A 140 -8.73 3.40 -2.19
CA GLN A 140 -7.34 3.87 -2.21
C GLN A 140 -7.02 4.74 -0.98
N GLY A 141 -7.95 5.60 -0.55
CA GLY A 141 -7.78 6.40 0.66
C GLY A 141 -7.78 5.55 1.92
N VAL A 142 -8.69 4.57 2.01
CA VAL A 142 -8.69 3.55 3.09
C VAL A 142 -7.35 2.80 3.10
N TRP A 143 -6.82 2.44 1.93
CA TRP A 143 -5.54 1.78 1.82
C TRP A 143 -4.41 2.60 2.43
N VAL A 144 -4.32 3.90 2.11
CA VAL A 144 -3.34 4.80 2.72
C VAL A 144 -3.53 4.88 4.24
N CYS A 145 -4.78 5.06 4.71
CA CYS A 145 -5.08 5.22 6.13
C CYS A 145 -4.65 4.02 6.98
N PHE A 146 -5.01 2.80 6.56
CA PHE A 146 -4.71 1.60 7.34
C PHE A 146 -3.24 1.19 7.23
N THR A 147 -2.65 1.30 6.04
CA THR A 147 -1.26 0.91 5.80
C THR A 147 -0.30 1.87 6.51
N ALA A 148 -0.49 3.19 6.37
CA ALA A 148 0.33 4.17 7.07
C ALA A 148 -0.03 4.32 8.56
N GLY A 149 -1.13 3.70 9.03
CA GLY A 149 -1.71 3.95 10.35
C GLY A 149 -0.71 3.84 11.50
N ALA A 150 0.08 2.77 11.54
CA ALA A 150 1.08 2.57 12.59
C ALA A 150 2.16 3.67 12.60
N ALA A 151 2.64 4.06 11.41
CA ALA A 151 3.61 5.15 11.27
C ALA A 151 3.00 6.49 11.69
N LEU A 152 1.80 6.80 11.17
CA LEU A 152 1.09 8.03 11.47
C LEU A 152 0.79 8.16 12.96
N ALA A 153 0.42 7.08 13.66
CA ALA A 153 0.13 7.12 15.09
C ALA A 153 1.34 7.61 15.90
N VAL A 154 2.56 7.22 15.50
CA VAL A 154 3.79 7.71 16.13
C VAL A 154 4.18 9.10 15.67
N ILE A 155 4.06 9.37 14.37
CA ILE A 155 4.34 10.70 13.79
C ILE A 155 3.44 11.76 14.43
N THR A 156 2.20 11.43 14.77
CA THR A 156 1.26 12.35 15.41
C THR A 156 1.14 12.15 16.93
N SER A 157 2.04 11.40 17.56
CA SER A 157 2.03 11.21 19.02
C SER A 157 2.75 12.35 19.74
N ASN A 158 2.24 12.76 20.91
CA ASN A 158 2.97 13.62 21.85
C ASN A 158 3.99 12.86 22.69
N ARG A 159 3.98 11.52 22.63
CA ARG A 159 4.86 10.67 23.40
C ARG A 159 6.14 10.38 22.63
N ALA A 160 7.27 10.78 23.20
CA ALA A 160 8.60 10.35 22.75
C ALA A 160 9.09 9.18 23.62
N VAL A 161 9.56 8.11 22.97
CA VAL A 161 10.17 6.95 23.64
C VAL A 161 11.54 6.72 23.00
N PRO A 162 12.62 6.52 23.79
CA PRO A 162 13.95 6.26 23.25
C PRO A 162 14.00 5.12 22.24
N MET A 163 14.95 5.19 21.30
CA MET A 163 15.14 4.15 20.29
C MET A 163 15.86 2.94 20.90
N GLU A 164 15.07 1.99 21.38
CA GLU A 164 15.54 0.71 21.92
C GLU A 164 15.77 -0.35 20.82
N TRP A 165 16.24 -1.53 21.22
CA TRP A 165 16.58 -2.63 20.31
C TRP A 165 15.41 -3.04 19.39
N ILE A 166 14.16 -2.95 19.86
CA ILE A 166 12.96 -3.26 19.05
C ILE A 166 12.85 -2.34 17.83
N GLY A 167 13.18 -1.05 18.00
CA GLY A 167 13.15 -0.09 16.90
C GLY A 167 14.23 -0.38 15.85
N TRP A 168 15.43 -0.77 16.29
CA TRP A 168 16.52 -1.17 15.38
C TRP A 168 16.22 -2.48 14.66
N LEU A 169 15.61 -3.46 15.34
CA LEU A 169 15.12 -4.68 14.72
C LEU A 169 14.04 -4.38 13.67
N GLY A 170 13.11 -3.48 13.98
CA GLY A 170 12.11 -3.03 13.02
C GLY A 170 12.71 -2.34 11.79
N LEU A 171 13.77 -1.53 11.96
CA LEU A 171 14.52 -0.94 10.84
C LEU A 171 15.23 -2.00 9.99
N LEU A 172 15.83 -3.01 10.61
CA LEU A 172 16.46 -4.13 9.89
C LEU A 172 15.41 -4.88 9.06
N ILE A 173 14.29 -5.24 9.67
CA ILE A 173 13.17 -5.93 8.99
C ILE A 173 12.62 -5.07 7.85
N TRP A 174 12.44 -3.76 8.07
CA TRP A 174 12.04 -2.83 7.02
C TRP A 174 13.02 -2.83 5.84
N SER A 175 14.31 -2.75 6.14
CA SER A 175 15.37 -2.68 5.12
C SER A 175 15.43 -3.97 4.28
N LEU A 176 15.26 -5.13 4.92
CA LEU A 176 15.22 -6.42 4.23
C LEU A 176 13.98 -6.53 3.32
N GLY A 177 12.79 -6.18 3.84
CA GLY A 177 11.56 -6.18 3.05
C GLY A 177 11.64 -5.26 1.84
N PHE A 178 12.12 -4.02 2.06
CA PHE A 178 12.32 -3.04 1.01
C PHE A 178 13.33 -3.51 -0.06
N LEU A 179 14.44 -4.12 0.36
CA LEU A 179 15.43 -4.68 -0.57
C LEU A 179 14.85 -5.81 -1.41
N ILE A 180 14.12 -6.74 -0.80
CA ILE A 180 13.44 -7.85 -1.51
C ILE A 180 12.48 -7.27 -2.56
N GLU A 181 11.65 -6.29 -2.17
CA GLU A 181 10.71 -5.63 -3.09
C GLU A 181 11.45 -4.99 -4.28
N VAL A 182 12.48 -4.17 -4.01
CA VAL A 182 13.33 -3.50 -5.03
C VAL A 182 14.00 -4.48 -5.97
N VAL A 183 14.61 -5.54 -5.45
CA VAL A 183 15.31 -6.52 -6.28
C VAL A 183 14.33 -7.31 -7.13
N ALA A 184 13.19 -7.74 -6.57
CA ALA A 184 12.21 -8.54 -7.29
C ALA A 184 11.57 -7.75 -8.45
N ASP A 185 11.19 -6.50 -8.21
CA ASP A 185 10.62 -5.64 -9.27
C ASP A 185 11.65 -5.35 -10.36
N ARG A 186 12.92 -5.08 -9.99
CA ARG A 186 14.00 -4.86 -10.97
C ARG A 186 14.26 -6.11 -11.82
N GLN A 187 14.27 -7.29 -11.20
CA GLN A 187 14.40 -8.57 -11.91
C GLN A 187 13.28 -8.74 -12.93
N LYS A 188 12.02 -8.52 -12.52
CA LYS A 188 10.85 -8.63 -13.40
C LYS A 188 10.86 -7.59 -14.52
N SER A 189 11.20 -6.33 -14.22
CA SER A 189 11.29 -5.27 -15.22
C SER A 189 12.36 -5.55 -16.27
N ARG A 190 13.55 -6.00 -15.84
CA ARG A 190 14.63 -6.37 -16.77
C ARG A 190 14.21 -7.55 -17.65
N PHE A 191 13.65 -8.60 -17.04
CA PHE A 191 13.18 -9.77 -17.79
C PHE A 191 12.18 -9.40 -18.88
N ARG A 192 11.21 -8.51 -18.59
CA ARG A 192 10.20 -8.07 -19.56
C ARG A 192 10.73 -7.16 -20.67
N GLN A 193 11.87 -6.50 -20.48
CA GLN A 193 12.45 -5.62 -21.51
C GLN A 193 13.11 -6.42 -22.65
N GLU A 194 13.51 -7.66 -22.39
CA GLU A 194 14.12 -8.53 -23.40
C GLU A 194 13.04 -9.09 -24.34
N SER A 195 13.21 -8.87 -25.64
CA SER A 195 12.20 -9.22 -26.66
C SER A 195 11.88 -10.71 -26.73
N ILE A 196 12.87 -11.56 -26.43
CA ILE A 196 12.75 -13.01 -26.38
C ILE A 196 11.78 -13.48 -25.28
N ASN A 197 11.63 -12.70 -24.21
CA ASN A 197 10.83 -13.04 -23.04
C ASN A 197 9.36 -12.62 -23.16
N LYS A 198 8.91 -12.04 -24.28
CA LYS A 198 7.54 -11.50 -24.45
C LYS A 198 6.42 -12.53 -24.21
N LYS A 199 6.72 -13.82 -24.34
CA LYS A 199 5.78 -14.92 -24.08
C LYS A 199 6.21 -15.83 -22.92
N GLN A 200 7.27 -15.48 -22.20
CA GLN A 200 7.82 -16.28 -21.11
C GLN A 200 7.45 -15.67 -19.76
N PHE A 201 7.54 -16.48 -18.71
CA PHE A 201 7.41 -16.06 -17.32
C PHE A 201 8.79 -16.05 -16.65
N ILE A 202 8.96 -15.18 -15.65
CA ILE A 202 10.19 -15.15 -14.86
C ILE A 202 10.14 -16.24 -13.78
N SER A 203 11.19 -17.06 -13.73
CA SER A 203 11.35 -18.15 -12.75
C SER A 203 12.74 -18.16 -12.11
N SER A 204 13.52 -17.08 -12.29
CA SER A 204 14.90 -16.94 -11.80
C SER A 204 15.05 -15.83 -10.76
N GLY A 205 16.17 -15.83 -10.04
CA GLY A 205 16.42 -14.85 -8.97
C GLY A 205 15.46 -15.04 -7.81
N LEU A 206 14.85 -13.96 -7.30
CA LEU A 206 13.89 -14.05 -6.19
C LEU A 206 12.58 -14.73 -6.62
N TRP A 207 12.27 -14.72 -7.92
CA TRP A 207 11.08 -15.39 -8.47
C TRP A 207 11.21 -16.92 -8.45
N ALA A 208 12.42 -17.47 -8.30
CA ALA A 208 12.59 -18.91 -8.06
C ALA A 208 12.20 -19.33 -6.63
N TRP A 209 12.19 -18.39 -5.68
CA TRP A 209 11.94 -18.66 -4.27
C TRP A 209 10.46 -18.50 -3.91
N SER A 210 9.77 -17.59 -4.58
CA SER A 210 8.36 -17.25 -4.38
C SER A 210 7.79 -16.74 -5.69
N ARG A 211 6.51 -16.98 -5.97
CA ARG A 211 5.83 -16.44 -7.16
C ARG A 211 5.50 -14.96 -7.03
N HIS A 212 5.45 -14.42 -5.81
CA HIS A 212 5.18 -12.99 -5.53
C HIS A 212 6.17 -12.43 -4.49
N PRO A 213 7.49 -12.45 -4.78
CA PRO A 213 8.52 -12.05 -3.83
C PRO A 213 8.47 -10.54 -3.51
N ASN A 214 8.02 -9.72 -4.46
CA ASN A 214 7.81 -8.29 -4.25
C ASN A 214 6.72 -8.02 -3.20
N TYR A 215 5.60 -8.74 -3.24
CA TYR A 215 4.54 -8.62 -2.24
C TYR A 215 4.97 -9.14 -0.87
N PHE A 216 5.78 -10.20 -0.83
CA PHE A 216 6.41 -10.62 0.42
C PHE A 216 7.29 -9.51 1.01
N GLY A 217 8.12 -8.87 0.19
CA GLY A 217 8.93 -7.72 0.59
C GLY A 217 8.10 -6.57 1.17
N GLU A 218 6.98 -6.23 0.52
CA GLU A 218 6.04 -5.21 1.01
C GLU A 218 5.41 -5.57 2.36
N ILE A 219 5.00 -6.83 2.56
CA ILE A 219 4.47 -7.26 3.87
C ILE A 219 5.55 -7.15 4.96
N VAL A 220 6.76 -7.63 4.67
CA VAL A 220 7.89 -7.61 5.61
C VAL A 220 8.24 -6.18 6.01
N LEU A 221 8.25 -5.23 5.07
CA LEU A 221 8.58 -3.85 5.43
C LEU A 221 7.51 -3.18 6.30
N TRP A 222 6.23 -3.49 6.11
CA TRP A 222 5.16 -2.97 6.97
C TRP A 222 5.15 -3.62 8.36
N ILE A 223 5.62 -4.87 8.48
CA ILE A 223 5.95 -5.47 9.79
C ILE A 223 7.07 -4.68 10.47
N GLY A 224 8.11 -4.28 9.72
CA GLY A 224 9.18 -3.41 10.22
C GLY A 224 8.65 -2.08 10.76
N VAL A 225 7.76 -1.41 10.02
CA VAL A 225 7.06 -0.18 10.48
C VAL A 225 6.29 -0.42 11.77
N ALA A 226 5.52 -1.51 11.85
CA ALA A 226 4.73 -1.86 13.03
C ALA A 226 5.63 -2.08 14.27
N LEU A 227 6.77 -2.74 14.11
CA LEU A 227 7.74 -2.95 15.20
C LEU A 227 8.37 -1.65 15.69
N ILE A 228 8.73 -0.74 14.78
CA ILE A 228 9.24 0.58 15.16
C ILE A 228 8.17 1.38 15.91
N ALA A 229 6.90 1.26 15.49
CA ALA A 229 5.78 2.01 16.05
C ALA A 229 5.35 1.52 17.44
N ALA A 230 5.29 0.20 17.64
CA ALA A 230 4.66 -0.44 18.78
C ALA A 230 5.01 0.12 20.17
N PRO A 231 6.29 0.45 20.50
CA PRO A 231 6.62 0.91 21.85
C PRO A 231 6.07 2.31 22.21
N VAL A 232 5.66 3.11 21.21
CA VAL A 232 5.04 4.42 21.44
C VAL A 232 3.55 4.30 21.75
N LEU A 233 2.88 3.31 21.15
CA LEU A 233 1.43 3.21 21.14
C LEU A 233 0.85 2.98 22.54
N GLN A 234 -0.33 3.53 22.79
CA GLN A 234 -1.08 3.41 24.03
C GLN A 234 -2.58 3.22 23.76
N GLY A 235 -3.30 2.59 24.69
CA GLY A 235 -4.76 2.47 24.64
C GLY A 235 -5.25 1.85 23.32
N TRP A 236 -6.16 2.53 22.64
CA TRP A 236 -6.70 2.05 21.37
C TRP A 236 -5.79 2.27 20.17
N GLN A 237 -4.68 3.01 20.31
CA GLN A 237 -3.72 3.21 19.22
C GLN A 237 -3.12 1.88 18.71
N PHE A 238 -3.13 0.81 19.51
CA PHE A 238 -2.72 -0.54 19.08
C PHE A 238 -3.52 -1.07 17.88
N ILE A 239 -4.74 -0.57 17.62
CA ILE A 239 -5.49 -0.88 16.39
C ILE A 239 -4.70 -0.52 15.13
N THR A 240 -3.83 0.49 15.20
CA THR A 240 -3.00 0.89 14.04
C THR A 240 -1.96 -0.18 13.65
N LEU A 241 -1.63 -1.12 14.55
CA LEU A 241 -0.79 -2.29 14.24
C LEU A 241 -1.49 -3.33 13.34
N LEU A 242 -2.75 -3.14 12.99
CA LEU A 242 -3.41 -3.92 11.94
C LEU A 242 -2.84 -3.62 10.54
N SER A 243 -2.01 -2.59 10.38
CA SER A 243 -1.35 -2.22 9.11
C SER A 243 -0.79 -3.42 8.30
N PRO A 244 0.16 -4.24 8.80
CA PRO A 244 0.71 -5.37 8.05
C PRO A 244 -0.33 -6.47 7.75
N VAL A 245 -1.33 -6.66 8.63
CA VAL A 245 -2.43 -7.61 8.39
C VAL A 245 -3.30 -7.11 7.23
N PHE A 246 -3.62 -5.82 7.23
CA PHE A 246 -4.41 -5.17 6.19
C PHE A 246 -3.69 -5.22 4.83
N VAL A 247 -2.39 -4.90 4.79
CA VAL A 247 -1.57 -5.04 3.57
C VAL A 247 -1.57 -6.48 3.08
N THR A 248 -1.38 -7.46 3.99
CA THR A 248 -1.40 -8.88 3.63
C THR A 248 -2.74 -9.27 3.00
N ILE A 249 -3.86 -8.87 3.60
CA ILE A 249 -5.21 -9.14 3.06
C ILE A 249 -5.38 -8.51 1.67
N LEU A 250 -5.00 -7.24 1.49
CA LEU A 250 -5.12 -6.57 0.19
C LEU A 250 -4.27 -7.22 -0.91
N LEU A 251 -3.06 -7.65 -0.57
CA LEU A 251 -2.17 -8.29 -1.54
C LEU A 251 -2.57 -9.73 -1.83
N THR A 252 -3.13 -10.46 -0.86
CA THR A 252 -3.46 -11.89 -1.02
C THR A 252 -4.90 -12.16 -1.47
N MET A 253 -5.79 -11.17 -1.40
CA MET A 253 -7.20 -11.32 -1.76
C MET A 253 -7.61 -10.43 -2.92
N GLY A 254 -8.76 -10.75 -3.53
CA GLY A 254 -9.41 -9.91 -4.54
C GLY A 254 -8.50 -9.57 -5.72
N SER A 255 -8.17 -8.29 -5.87
CA SER A 255 -7.40 -7.74 -6.99
C SER A 255 -5.87 -7.86 -6.85
N GLY A 256 -5.39 -8.51 -5.78
CA GLY A 256 -3.97 -8.80 -5.54
C GLY A 256 -3.46 -10.03 -6.29
N ILE A 257 -2.86 -10.98 -5.55
CA ILE A 257 -2.30 -12.23 -6.06
C ILE A 257 -3.29 -13.05 -6.90
N PRO A 258 -4.55 -13.29 -6.48
CA PRO A 258 -5.45 -14.18 -7.21
C PRO A 258 -5.66 -13.75 -8.66
N MET A 259 -5.87 -12.45 -8.89
CA MET A 259 -6.06 -11.90 -10.22
C MET A 259 -4.77 -11.94 -11.07
N LEU A 260 -3.59 -11.87 -10.45
CA LEU A 260 -2.32 -12.04 -11.15
C LEU A 260 -2.06 -13.50 -11.54
N GLU A 261 -2.38 -14.44 -10.65
CA GLU A 261 -2.27 -15.88 -10.92
C GLU A 261 -3.25 -16.30 -12.02
N GLU A 262 -4.50 -15.83 -11.96
CA GLU A 262 -5.49 -16.09 -13.02
C GLU A 262 -5.02 -15.57 -14.39
N ARG A 263 -4.42 -14.37 -14.41
CA ARG A 263 -3.86 -13.82 -15.65
C ARG A 263 -2.66 -14.61 -16.15
N ALA A 264 -1.83 -15.09 -15.24
CA ALA A 264 -0.69 -15.94 -15.55
C ALA A 264 -1.16 -17.28 -16.14
N ASP A 265 -2.17 -17.90 -15.54
CA ASP A 265 -2.80 -19.14 -16.01
C ASP A 265 -3.43 -18.98 -17.39
N ASN A 266 -4.12 -17.86 -17.65
CA ASN A 266 -4.67 -17.57 -18.96
C ASN A 266 -3.59 -17.34 -20.05
N THR A 267 -2.38 -16.97 -19.65
CA THR A 267 -1.28 -16.65 -20.60
C THR A 267 -0.35 -17.84 -20.83
N TRP A 268 -0.01 -18.57 -19.77
CA TRP A 268 1.01 -19.62 -19.75
C TRP A 268 0.48 -20.99 -19.33
N GLY A 269 -0.78 -21.10 -18.92
CA GLY A 269 -1.40 -22.36 -18.52
C GLY A 269 -1.30 -23.42 -19.60
N GLY A 270 -1.00 -24.65 -19.19
CA GLY A 270 -0.78 -25.78 -20.10
C GLY A 270 0.63 -25.87 -20.69
N GLN A 271 1.52 -24.91 -20.43
CA GLN A 271 2.95 -25.06 -20.73
C GLN A 271 3.63 -25.88 -19.62
N ALA A 272 4.35 -26.94 -19.97
CA ALA A 272 4.91 -27.89 -19.00
C ALA A 272 5.86 -27.23 -17.99
N ASP A 273 6.68 -26.30 -18.45
CA ASP A 273 7.61 -25.51 -17.62
C ASP A 273 6.87 -24.57 -16.65
N TYR A 274 5.77 -23.94 -17.07
CA TYR A 274 4.94 -23.10 -16.20
C TYR A 274 4.25 -23.92 -15.11
N GLU A 275 3.66 -25.06 -15.46
CA GLU A 275 3.00 -25.94 -14.48
C GLU A 275 4.01 -26.49 -13.47
N GLU A 276 5.22 -26.87 -13.92
CA GLU A 276 6.30 -27.31 -13.02
C GLU A 276 6.74 -26.18 -12.08
N TYR A 277 6.93 -24.97 -12.60
CA TYR A 277 7.24 -23.79 -11.80
C TYR A 277 6.15 -23.50 -10.76
N LYS A 278 4.88 -23.57 -11.16
CA LYS A 278 3.72 -23.35 -10.28
C LYS A 278 3.58 -24.45 -9.22
N ALA A 279 3.96 -25.69 -9.52
CA ALA A 279 3.95 -26.78 -8.54
C ALA A 279 5.13 -26.70 -7.54
N SER A 280 6.30 -26.25 -8.00
CA SER A 280 7.54 -26.24 -7.22
C SER A 280 7.77 -24.94 -6.44
N THR A 281 7.18 -23.82 -6.85
CA THR A 281 7.43 -22.50 -6.26
C THR A 281 6.23 -22.02 -5.43
N PRO A 282 6.40 -21.71 -4.13
CA PRO A 282 5.30 -21.24 -3.28
C PRO A 282 4.79 -19.86 -3.73
N VAL A 283 3.54 -19.56 -3.40
CA VAL A 283 2.89 -18.31 -3.84
C VAL A 283 3.54 -17.07 -3.22
N LEU A 284 3.77 -17.07 -1.90
CA LEU A 284 4.17 -15.86 -1.18
C LEU A 284 5.40 -16.08 -0.30
N LEU A 285 5.33 -17.01 0.65
CA LEU A 285 6.44 -17.28 1.58
C LEU A 285 7.62 -17.93 0.83
N PRO A 286 8.80 -17.29 0.80
CA PRO A 286 9.95 -17.83 0.08
C PRO A 286 10.36 -19.22 0.57
N ARG A 287 10.64 -20.12 -0.37
CA ARG A 287 11.24 -21.45 -0.11
C ARG A 287 12.46 -21.61 -1.00
N THR A 288 13.44 -22.39 -0.55
CA THR A 288 14.59 -22.76 -1.38
C THR A 288 14.12 -23.39 -2.70
N PRO A 289 14.63 -22.92 -3.87
CA PRO A 289 14.32 -23.52 -5.16
C PRO A 289 14.75 -25.00 -5.20
N ARG A 290 13.99 -25.83 -5.92
CA ARG A 290 14.30 -27.25 -6.15
C ARG A 290 15.03 -27.44 -7.46
#